data_AF-A0A2N9PDE5-F1
#
_entry.id   AF-A0A2N9PDE5-F1
#
_cell.length_a   1.000
_cell.length_b   1.000
_cell.length_c   1.000
_cell.angle_alpha   90.00
_cell.angle_beta   90.00
_cell.angle_gamma   90.00
#
_symmetry.space_group_name_H-M   'P 1'
#
loop_
_entity.id
_entity.type
_entity.pdbx_description
1 polymer ?
#
loop_
_entity_poly.entity_id
_entity_poly.type
_entity_poly.pdbx_seq_one_letter_code
_entity_poly.pdbx_strand_id
1 'polypeptide(L)'
;MISLILSLFTFLFSFSSCNSKGEKQTGEGLFAEIETSKGKIVVELEFEKTPITVANFVSLAEGKNPMVNTKYTGKPFYNGLKFHRVIADFMIQGGDPDGNGSGGPGYKFKDEIVSDLKHTGPGILSMANAGPGTNGSQFFITHKATPWLDGRHTVFGHVVTGQDIVNKIAQDDVINKITIIRKGAKAKKFDAAKIFRESVDKEIKAQKEMETKLLKVKADKTAYFAQAKVNANKSDTGLTYQIVTKGTGKKPEAGSTVYVHYAGYFEDGTLFDTSYEQVAKTFGKLDERRAAAKGYQPFPFQIGKKDGLIPGFLEGLEKMNIGDKAVLFIPSNLGYGAQGAGGIIPPNTNLIFELELLDKMPDANANSK
;
A
#
# COMPACT_ATOMS: atom_id res chain seq x y z
N MET A 1 -0.70 -12.16 -98.11
CA MET A 1 -0.91 -13.25 -97.13
C MET A 1 0.44 -13.52 -96.47
N ILE A 2 0.47 -13.51 -95.12
CA ILE A 2 1.55 -14.03 -94.23
C ILE A 2 2.82 -13.14 -94.19
N SER A 3 3.39 -12.70 -93.06
CA SER A 3 3.01 -12.65 -91.63
C SER A 3 3.95 -11.63 -90.97
N LEU A 4 3.40 -10.79 -90.11
CA LEU A 4 4.11 -9.81 -89.27
C LEU A 4 4.49 -10.50 -87.95
N ILE A 5 5.79 -10.70 -87.67
CA ILE A 5 6.27 -11.21 -86.37
C ILE A 5 6.80 -10.01 -85.56
N LEU A 6 5.99 -9.54 -84.63
CA LEU A 6 6.36 -8.57 -83.62
C LEU A 6 6.82 -9.33 -82.37
N SER A 7 8.12 -9.35 -82.09
CA SER A 7 8.70 -10.04 -80.94
C SER A 7 8.57 -9.16 -79.69
N LEU A 8 7.67 -9.55 -78.79
CA LEU A 8 7.38 -8.87 -77.53
C LEU A 8 8.36 -9.34 -76.44
N PHE A 9 9.40 -8.56 -76.17
CA PHE A 9 10.31 -8.77 -75.03
C PHE A 9 9.58 -8.44 -73.72
N THR A 10 9.12 -9.47 -73.00
CA THR A 10 8.54 -9.34 -71.65
C THR A 10 9.66 -9.41 -70.62
N PHE A 11 10.02 -8.25 -70.06
CA PHE A 11 10.97 -8.11 -68.98
C PHE A 11 10.30 -8.51 -67.66
N LEU A 12 10.55 -9.73 -67.15
CA LEU A 12 10.09 -10.17 -65.83
C LEU A 12 10.82 -9.39 -64.73
N PHE A 13 10.16 -8.40 -64.16
CA PHE A 13 10.55 -7.81 -62.87
C PHE A 13 10.27 -8.82 -61.75
N SER A 14 11.31 -9.51 -61.28
CA SER A 14 11.25 -10.28 -60.03
C SER A 14 11.37 -9.32 -58.85
N PHE A 15 10.24 -8.88 -58.30
CA PHE A 15 10.20 -8.24 -56.99
C PHE A 15 10.53 -9.29 -55.92
N SER A 16 11.77 -9.30 -55.44
CA SER A 16 12.12 -9.94 -54.18
C SER A 16 11.48 -9.15 -53.05
N SER A 17 10.29 -9.61 -52.63
CA SER A 17 9.63 -9.10 -51.43
C SER A 17 10.38 -9.63 -50.21
N CYS A 18 11.10 -8.73 -49.53
CA CYS A 18 11.60 -8.95 -48.18
C CYS A 18 10.42 -9.23 -47.26
N ASN A 19 10.24 -10.50 -46.88
CA ASN A 19 9.20 -10.92 -45.97
C ASN A 19 9.70 -10.68 -44.53
N SER A 20 9.44 -9.48 -43.99
CA SER A 20 9.56 -9.24 -42.54
C SER A 20 8.42 -10.00 -41.85
N LYS A 21 8.77 -11.07 -41.14
CA LYS A 21 7.85 -11.78 -40.25
C LYS A 21 7.49 -10.86 -39.07
N GLY A 22 6.50 -9.98 -39.29
CA GLY A 22 5.71 -9.40 -38.22
C GLY A 22 4.52 -10.31 -37.99
N GLU A 23 4.51 -11.07 -36.91
CA GLU A 23 3.28 -11.72 -36.44
C GLU A 23 2.22 -10.63 -36.22
N LYS A 24 1.12 -10.74 -36.96
CA LYS A 24 -0.01 -9.83 -36.84
C LYS A 24 -0.59 -9.98 -35.44
N GLN A 25 -0.41 -8.97 -34.61
CA GLN A 25 -1.23 -8.75 -33.41
C GLN A 25 -2.69 -8.51 -33.86
N THR A 26 -3.51 -9.56 -33.90
CA THR A 26 -4.85 -9.58 -34.52
C THR A 26 -6.00 -9.17 -33.59
N GLY A 27 -5.74 -8.86 -32.31
CA GLY A 27 -6.76 -8.43 -31.33
C GLY A 27 -6.88 -6.90 -31.14
N GLU A 28 -8.06 -6.43 -30.73
CA GLU A 28 -8.19 -5.14 -30.07
C GLU A 28 -7.46 -5.18 -28.71
N GLY A 29 -6.93 -4.05 -28.25
CA GLY A 29 -6.17 -4.01 -27.00
C GLY A 29 -5.21 -2.82 -26.92
N LEU A 30 -4.57 -2.69 -25.76
CA LEU A 30 -3.50 -1.74 -25.51
C LEU A 30 -2.20 -2.51 -25.36
N PHE A 31 -1.21 -2.20 -26.19
CA PHE A 31 0.06 -2.93 -26.23
C PHE A 31 1.24 -1.98 -26.01
N ALA A 32 2.35 -2.52 -25.53
CA ALA A 32 3.65 -1.85 -25.50
C ALA A 32 4.68 -2.68 -26.27
N GLU A 33 5.31 -2.09 -27.27
CA GLU A 33 6.51 -2.63 -27.91
C GLU A 33 7.74 -2.07 -27.19
N ILE A 34 8.45 -2.93 -26.48
CA ILE A 34 9.69 -2.65 -25.77
C ILE A 34 10.85 -3.06 -26.67
N GLU A 35 11.51 -2.07 -27.26
CA GLU A 35 12.73 -2.25 -28.05
C GLU A 35 13.93 -2.30 -27.11
N THR A 36 14.73 -3.36 -27.22
CA THR A 36 15.91 -3.61 -26.38
C THR A 36 17.15 -3.85 -27.23
N SER A 37 18.33 -3.90 -26.60
CA SER A 37 19.58 -4.35 -27.23
C SER A 37 19.53 -5.79 -27.76
N LYS A 38 18.58 -6.62 -27.31
CA LYS A 38 18.45 -8.04 -27.71
C LYS A 38 17.33 -8.31 -28.71
N GLY A 39 16.50 -7.32 -29.01
CA GLY A 39 15.33 -7.46 -29.87
C GLY A 39 14.09 -6.79 -29.28
N LYS A 40 12.93 -7.11 -29.84
CA LYS A 40 11.65 -6.52 -29.44
C LYS A 40 10.85 -7.47 -28.57
N ILE A 41 10.27 -6.94 -27.51
CA ILE A 41 9.29 -7.62 -26.66
C ILE A 41 7.97 -6.86 -26.82
N VAL A 42 6.89 -7.57 -27.12
CA VAL A 42 5.54 -6.99 -27.18
C VAL A 42 4.74 -7.52 -26.01
N VAL A 43 4.19 -6.61 -25.21
CA VAL A 43 3.27 -6.92 -24.12
C VAL A 43 1.87 -6.38 -24.42
N GLU A 44 0.85 -7.16 -24.08
CA GLU A 44 -0.53 -6.68 -23.95
C GLU A 44 -0.77 -6.20 -22.51
N LEU A 45 -1.44 -5.07 -22.36
CA LEU A 45 -1.67 -4.39 -21.09
C LEU A 45 -3.11 -4.57 -20.61
N GLU A 46 -3.28 -4.89 -19.33
CA GLU A 46 -4.58 -5.14 -18.68
C GLU A 46 -5.28 -3.82 -18.28
N PHE A 47 -5.44 -2.90 -19.23
CA PHE A 47 -5.87 -1.51 -18.97
C PHE A 47 -7.31 -1.38 -18.42
N GLU A 48 -8.15 -2.41 -18.58
CA GLU A 48 -9.50 -2.44 -18.00
C GLU A 48 -9.51 -2.96 -16.56
N LYS A 49 -8.57 -3.84 -16.20
CA LYS A 49 -8.51 -4.48 -14.86
C LYS A 49 -7.57 -3.73 -13.90
N THR A 50 -6.47 -3.19 -14.40
CA THR A 50 -5.48 -2.41 -13.64
C THR A 50 -5.25 -1.04 -14.29
N PRO A 51 -6.30 -0.21 -14.41
CA PRO A 51 -6.24 1.05 -15.16
C PRO A 51 -5.22 2.04 -14.61
N ILE A 52 -5.02 2.14 -13.29
CA ILE A 52 -4.10 3.13 -12.71
C ILE A 52 -2.64 2.74 -13.02
N THR A 53 -2.33 1.46 -12.89
CA THR A 53 -0.99 0.92 -13.15
C THR A 53 -0.63 1.03 -14.63
N VAL A 54 -1.57 0.68 -15.51
CA VAL A 54 -1.37 0.83 -16.96
C VAL A 54 -1.27 2.30 -17.34
N ALA A 55 -2.09 3.18 -16.75
CA ALA A 55 -2.02 4.63 -16.95
C ALA A 55 -0.66 5.21 -16.52
N ASN A 56 -0.13 4.78 -15.39
CA ASN A 56 1.22 5.11 -14.93
C ASN A 56 2.27 4.70 -15.98
N PHE A 57 2.29 3.42 -16.36
CA PHE A 57 3.28 2.88 -17.30
C PHE A 57 3.23 3.56 -18.67
N VAL A 58 2.03 3.70 -19.24
CA VAL A 58 1.82 4.32 -20.56
C VAL A 58 2.20 5.80 -20.56
N SER A 59 1.78 6.56 -19.55
CA SER A 59 2.10 7.98 -19.48
C SER A 59 3.59 8.23 -19.25
N LEU A 60 4.29 7.36 -18.51
CA LEU A 60 5.76 7.39 -18.37
C LEU A 60 6.45 7.08 -19.71
N ALA A 61 6.02 6.01 -20.39
CA ALA A 61 6.58 5.63 -21.70
C ALA A 61 6.41 6.74 -22.75
N GLU A 62 5.29 7.45 -22.74
CA GLU A 62 5.02 8.56 -23.66
C GLU A 62 5.61 9.91 -23.24
N GLY A 63 6.19 10.01 -22.04
CA GLY A 63 6.68 11.27 -21.48
C GLY A 63 5.59 12.27 -21.11
N LYS A 64 4.36 11.79 -20.88
CA LYS A 64 3.17 12.60 -20.54
C LYS A 64 2.73 12.44 -19.09
N ASN A 65 3.51 11.77 -18.26
CA ASN A 65 3.14 11.51 -16.88
C ASN A 65 3.08 12.84 -16.08
N PRO A 66 1.94 13.15 -15.43
CA PRO A 66 1.70 14.45 -14.80
C PRO A 66 2.40 14.62 -13.45
N MET A 67 2.92 13.54 -12.87
CA MET A 67 3.51 13.54 -11.53
C MET A 67 5.00 13.21 -11.51
N VAL A 68 5.59 12.90 -12.67
CA VAL A 68 6.99 12.50 -12.75
C VAL A 68 7.90 13.63 -12.28
N ASN A 69 8.98 13.27 -11.60
CA ASN A 69 10.02 14.19 -11.18
C ASN A 69 10.42 15.11 -12.35
N THR A 70 10.59 16.40 -12.05
CA THR A 70 10.84 17.47 -13.02
C THR A 70 12.00 17.18 -13.97
N LYS A 71 13.00 16.40 -13.53
CA LYS A 71 14.12 15.90 -14.37
C LYS A 71 13.65 15.13 -15.62
N TYR A 72 12.51 14.46 -15.54
CA TYR A 72 11.96 13.57 -16.57
C TYR A 72 10.70 14.12 -17.27
N THR A 73 10.23 15.32 -16.91
CA THR A 73 9.06 15.94 -17.54
C THR A 73 9.23 16.05 -19.06
N GLY A 74 8.21 15.63 -19.81
CA GLY A 74 8.21 15.69 -21.27
C GLY A 74 9.13 14.66 -21.95
N LYS A 75 9.75 13.75 -21.19
CA LYS A 75 10.71 12.76 -21.72
C LYS A 75 10.13 11.35 -21.62
N PRO A 76 10.23 10.51 -22.66
CA PRO A 76 9.96 9.08 -22.58
C PRO A 76 10.82 8.44 -21.48
N PHE A 77 10.21 8.15 -20.32
CA PHE A 77 10.92 7.87 -19.07
C PHE A 77 11.83 6.65 -19.16
N TYR A 78 11.39 5.61 -19.88
CA TYR A 78 12.08 4.32 -19.94
C TYR A 78 13.23 4.27 -20.94
N ASN A 79 13.35 5.26 -21.84
CA ASN A 79 14.36 5.23 -22.89
C ASN A 79 15.76 5.39 -22.27
N GLY A 80 16.65 4.45 -22.59
CA GLY A 80 18.01 4.37 -22.06
C GLY A 80 18.12 3.71 -20.69
N LEU A 81 17.02 3.31 -20.06
CA LEU A 81 17.06 2.60 -18.79
C LEU A 81 17.49 1.15 -18.98
N LYS A 82 18.11 0.58 -17.95
CA LYS A 82 18.63 -0.79 -18.00
C LYS A 82 17.69 -1.79 -17.34
N PHE A 83 17.79 -3.05 -17.75
CA PHE A 83 17.41 -4.20 -16.93
C PHE A 83 18.48 -4.41 -15.86
N HIS A 84 18.36 -3.69 -14.76
CA HIS A 84 19.38 -3.64 -13.69
C HIS A 84 19.46 -4.93 -12.87
N ARG A 85 18.42 -5.77 -12.91
CA ARG A 85 18.38 -7.02 -12.16
C ARG A 85 17.77 -8.12 -13.03
N VAL A 86 18.57 -9.13 -13.36
CA VAL A 86 18.15 -10.28 -14.15
C VAL A 86 18.49 -11.54 -13.38
N ILE A 87 17.48 -12.37 -13.11
CA ILE A 87 17.65 -13.64 -12.40
C ILE A 87 17.16 -14.74 -13.32
N ALA A 88 18.08 -15.62 -13.73
CA ALA A 88 17.79 -16.78 -14.55
C ALA A 88 16.65 -17.59 -13.92
N ASP A 89 15.73 -18.07 -14.76
CA ASP A 89 14.55 -18.84 -14.35
C ASP A 89 13.57 -18.14 -13.39
N PHE A 90 13.76 -16.85 -13.14
CA PHE A 90 12.85 -16.04 -12.34
C PHE A 90 12.26 -14.89 -13.14
N MET A 91 13.04 -13.84 -13.42
CA MET A 91 12.54 -12.62 -14.08
C MET A 91 13.65 -11.69 -14.57
N ILE A 92 13.27 -10.76 -15.46
CA ILE A 92 14.04 -9.57 -15.83
C ILE A 92 13.36 -8.35 -15.22
N GLN A 93 14.10 -7.48 -14.52
CA GLN A 93 13.57 -6.27 -13.87
C GLN A 93 14.25 -5.02 -14.41
N GLY A 94 13.44 -4.03 -14.76
CA GLY A 94 13.86 -2.75 -15.34
C GLY A 94 13.03 -1.58 -14.80
N GLY A 95 13.12 -0.43 -15.49
CA GLY A 95 12.35 0.77 -15.12
C GLY A 95 12.93 1.58 -13.97
N ASP A 96 14.20 1.35 -13.62
CA ASP A 96 14.93 2.13 -12.62
C ASP A 96 15.82 3.20 -13.29
N PRO A 97 15.59 4.50 -13.03
CA PRO A 97 16.44 5.57 -13.54
C PRO A 97 17.86 5.60 -12.98
N ASP A 98 18.10 5.04 -11.80
CA ASP A 98 19.42 5.01 -11.15
C ASP A 98 20.19 3.71 -11.49
N GLY A 99 19.48 2.70 -11.98
CA GLY A 99 20.06 1.43 -12.43
C GLY A 99 20.61 0.54 -11.30
N ASN A 100 20.26 0.80 -10.04
CA ASN A 100 20.77 0.10 -8.86
C ASN A 100 19.67 -0.58 -8.02
N GLY A 101 18.43 -0.53 -8.47
CA GLY A 101 17.22 -1.06 -7.83
C GLY A 101 16.49 -0.07 -6.91
N SER A 102 17.03 1.14 -6.66
CA SER A 102 16.47 2.08 -5.67
C SER A 102 15.75 3.29 -6.25
N GLY A 103 15.95 3.59 -7.54
CA GLY A 103 15.36 4.77 -8.17
C GLY A 103 13.89 4.58 -8.57
N GLY A 104 13.27 5.68 -8.99
CA GLY A 104 11.86 5.70 -9.38
C GLY A 104 11.42 7.04 -9.98
N PRO A 105 10.12 7.21 -10.24
CA PRO A 105 9.59 8.37 -10.98
C PRO A 105 9.38 9.60 -10.08
N GLY A 106 9.71 9.52 -8.79
CA GLY A 106 9.52 10.59 -7.80
C GLY A 106 8.22 10.49 -6.99
N TYR A 107 7.44 9.43 -7.18
CA TYR A 107 6.22 9.16 -6.42
C TYR A 107 6.02 7.65 -6.21
N LYS A 108 5.04 7.31 -5.36
CA LYS A 108 4.55 5.96 -5.13
C LYS A 108 3.03 5.92 -5.27
N PHE A 109 2.47 4.80 -5.69
CA PHE A 109 1.02 4.59 -5.76
C PHE A 109 0.61 3.17 -5.34
N LYS A 110 -0.70 2.99 -5.12
CA LYS A 110 -1.31 1.77 -4.57
C LYS A 110 -1.22 0.57 -5.51
N ASP A 111 -1.40 -0.63 -4.95
CA ASP A 111 -1.53 -1.87 -5.72
C ASP A 111 -2.96 -2.00 -6.31
N GLU A 112 -3.07 -2.64 -7.47
CA GLU A 112 -4.35 -3.04 -8.09
C GLU A 112 -4.39 -4.58 -8.18
N ILE A 113 -4.63 -5.23 -7.04
CA ILE A 113 -4.68 -6.70 -6.97
C ILE A 113 -6.02 -7.21 -7.48
N VAL A 114 -5.99 -8.00 -8.56
CA VAL A 114 -7.15 -8.63 -9.18
C VAL A 114 -7.01 -10.15 -9.05
N SER A 115 -8.05 -10.83 -8.53
CA SER A 115 -8.01 -12.28 -8.24
C SER A 115 -7.62 -13.16 -9.43
N ASP A 116 -7.97 -12.70 -10.64
CA ASP A 116 -7.81 -13.45 -11.88
C ASP A 116 -6.45 -13.19 -12.54
N LEU A 117 -5.70 -12.20 -12.08
CA LEU A 117 -4.37 -11.87 -12.59
C LEU A 117 -3.31 -12.46 -11.65
N LYS A 118 -2.65 -13.52 -12.12
CA LYS A 118 -1.70 -14.32 -11.33
C LYS A 118 -0.43 -14.58 -12.12
N HIS A 119 0.64 -14.89 -11.42
CA HIS A 119 1.94 -15.19 -12.00
C HIS A 119 2.02 -16.68 -12.42
N THR A 120 1.15 -17.08 -13.34
CA THR A 120 0.92 -18.50 -13.70
C THR A 120 1.94 -19.09 -14.66
N GLY A 121 2.81 -18.27 -15.26
CA GLY A 121 3.73 -18.73 -16.30
C GLY A 121 4.75 -17.67 -16.73
N PRO A 122 5.53 -17.96 -17.79
CA PRO A 122 6.44 -16.98 -18.39
C PRO A 122 5.69 -15.78 -18.96
N GLY A 123 6.37 -14.64 -19.05
CA GLY A 123 5.89 -13.46 -19.76
C GLY A 123 4.90 -12.60 -19.00
N ILE A 124 4.58 -12.92 -17.75
CA ILE A 124 3.75 -12.05 -16.91
C ILE A 124 4.51 -10.77 -16.57
N LEU A 125 3.89 -9.61 -16.86
CA LEU A 125 4.41 -8.27 -16.61
C LEU A 125 3.76 -7.70 -15.34
N SER A 126 4.60 -7.33 -14.37
CA SER A 126 4.15 -6.88 -13.05
C SER A 126 4.98 -5.71 -12.52
N MET A 127 4.39 -4.91 -11.64
CA MET A 127 5.11 -3.84 -10.94
C MET A 127 6.05 -4.40 -9.88
N ALA A 128 7.29 -3.90 -9.85
CA ALA A 128 8.15 -4.09 -8.69
C ALA A 128 7.75 -3.10 -7.59
N ASN A 129 7.77 -3.56 -6.33
CA ASN A 129 7.47 -2.74 -5.16
C ASN A 129 8.32 -3.19 -3.95
N ALA A 130 8.40 -2.33 -2.93
CA ALA A 130 9.09 -2.59 -1.66
C ALA A 130 8.10 -2.94 -0.52
N GLY A 131 6.89 -3.39 -0.89
CA GLY A 131 5.76 -3.58 0.02
C GLY A 131 4.48 -2.88 -0.46
N PRO A 132 3.36 -3.08 0.24
CA PRO A 132 2.06 -2.57 -0.18
C PRO A 132 2.06 -1.07 -0.46
N GLY A 133 1.51 -0.68 -1.59
CA GLY A 133 1.35 0.72 -2.01
C GLY A 133 2.65 1.46 -2.33
N THR A 134 3.68 0.73 -2.77
CA THR A 134 4.98 1.32 -3.15
C THR A 134 5.32 1.15 -4.62
N ASN A 135 4.32 0.99 -5.50
CA ASN A 135 4.54 0.94 -6.94
C ASN A 135 5.09 2.28 -7.44
N GLY A 136 5.98 2.23 -8.43
CA GLY A 136 6.60 3.40 -9.05
C GLY A 136 6.74 3.23 -10.56
N SER A 137 7.97 3.21 -11.06
CA SER A 137 8.28 2.98 -12.48
C SER A 137 8.89 1.61 -12.74
N GLN A 138 9.41 0.94 -11.72
CA GLN A 138 10.07 -0.34 -11.88
C GLN A 138 9.06 -1.45 -12.16
N PHE A 139 9.38 -2.31 -13.13
CA PHE A 139 8.57 -3.45 -13.52
C PHE A 139 9.47 -4.67 -13.74
N PHE A 140 8.87 -5.86 -13.75
CA PHE A 140 9.55 -7.08 -14.13
C PHE A 140 8.70 -7.94 -15.07
N ILE A 141 9.38 -8.77 -15.87
CA ILE A 141 8.77 -9.78 -16.74
C ILE A 141 9.30 -11.15 -16.33
N THR A 142 8.41 -12.10 -16.11
CA THR A 142 8.75 -13.44 -15.59
C THR A 142 9.34 -14.37 -16.65
N HIS A 143 10.27 -15.23 -16.23
CA HIS A 143 10.78 -16.36 -17.02
C HIS A 143 9.96 -17.64 -16.81
N LYS A 144 9.32 -17.80 -15.65
CA LYS A 144 8.55 -18.98 -15.24
C LYS A 144 7.39 -18.54 -14.34
N ALA A 145 6.52 -19.49 -13.97
CA ALA A 145 5.49 -19.25 -12.96
C ALA A 145 6.11 -18.86 -11.60
N THR A 146 5.54 -17.83 -10.95
CA THR A 146 6.03 -17.30 -9.66
C THR A 146 4.87 -17.06 -8.68
N PRO A 147 4.12 -18.09 -8.27
CA PRO A 147 2.87 -17.95 -7.51
C PRO A 147 3.05 -17.31 -6.12
N TRP A 148 4.28 -17.32 -5.57
CA TRP A 148 4.58 -16.64 -4.30
C TRP A 148 4.50 -15.10 -4.39
N LEU A 149 4.40 -14.55 -5.61
CA LEU A 149 4.20 -13.12 -5.87
C LEU A 149 2.72 -12.73 -5.96
N ASP A 150 1.80 -13.70 -6.02
CA ASP A 150 0.36 -13.43 -6.15
C ASP A 150 -0.16 -12.64 -4.94
N GLY A 151 -0.97 -11.62 -5.23
CA GLY A 151 -1.49 -10.70 -4.22
C GLY A 151 -0.47 -9.74 -3.62
N ARG A 152 0.79 -9.77 -4.08
CA ARG A 152 1.88 -8.89 -3.60
C ARG A 152 2.36 -7.89 -4.65
N HIS A 153 2.26 -8.24 -5.92
CA HIS A 153 2.66 -7.41 -7.05
C HIS A 153 1.50 -7.26 -8.03
N THR A 154 1.23 -6.02 -8.46
CA THR A 154 0.21 -5.75 -9.48
C THR A 154 0.66 -6.33 -10.83
N VAL A 155 -0.02 -7.37 -11.29
CA VAL A 155 0.09 -7.86 -12.67
C VAL A 155 -0.70 -6.91 -13.57
N PHE A 156 -0.05 -6.32 -14.57
CA PHE A 156 -0.67 -5.31 -15.44
C PHE A 156 -0.51 -5.60 -16.94
N GLY A 157 0.01 -6.77 -17.29
CA GLY A 157 0.10 -7.21 -18.67
C GLY A 157 0.77 -8.57 -18.81
N HIS A 158 0.96 -8.99 -20.07
CA HIS A 158 1.69 -10.20 -20.40
C HIS A 158 2.33 -10.10 -21.79
N VAL A 159 3.40 -10.86 -22.02
CA VAL A 159 4.09 -10.94 -23.31
C VAL A 159 3.23 -11.69 -24.32
N VAL A 160 3.02 -11.07 -25.47
CA VAL A 160 2.33 -11.68 -26.62
C VAL A 160 3.31 -12.03 -27.75
N THR A 161 4.50 -11.41 -27.78
CA THR A 161 5.57 -11.74 -28.73
C THR A 161 6.93 -11.41 -28.11
N GLY A 162 7.96 -12.22 -28.38
CA GLY A 162 9.33 -11.97 -27.93
C GLY A 162 9.66 -12.55 -26.55
N GLN A 163 9.01 -13.63 -26.12
CA GLN A 163 9.41 -14.35 -24.90
C GLN A 163 10.83 -14.92 -25.01
N ASP A 164 11.26 -15.30 -26.21
CA ASP A 164 12.65 -15.71 -26.45
C ASP A 164 13.62 -14.53 -26.26
N ILE A 165 13.19 -13.29 -26.54
CA ILE A 165 13.96 -12.08 -26.26
C ILE A 165 14.04 -11.82 -24.77
N VAL A 166 12.92 -11.94 -24.05
CA VAL A 166 12.90 -11.87 -22.57
C VAL A 166 13.95 -12.80 -21.98
N ASN A 167 13.99 -14.06 -22.44
CA ASN A 167 14.93 -15.07 -21.97
C ASN A 167 16.40 -14.79 -22.36
N LYS A 168 16.65 -13.91 -23.36
CA LYS A 168 18.00 -13.51 -23.82
C LYS A 168 18.52 -12.25 -23.13
N ILE A 169 17.65 -11.47 -22.48
CA ILE A 169 18.06 -10.27 -21.76
C ILE A 169 19.03 -10.65 -20.65
N ALA A 170 20.16 -9.97 -20.62
CA ALA A 170 21.16 -10.04 -19.57
C ALA A 170 21.09 -8.78 -18.70
N GLN A 171 21.71 -8.84 -17.53
CA GLN A 171 21.84 -7.66 -16.68
C GLN A 171 22.56 -6.54 -17.45
N ASP A 172 22.13 -5.30 -17.22
CA ASP A 172 22.60 -4.07 -17.88
C ASP A 172 22.20 -3.90 -19.36
N ASP A 173 21.47 -4.85 -19.96
CA ASP A 173 20.84 -4.63 -21.27
C ASP A 173 19.86 -3.45 -21.21
N VAL A 174 19.76 -2.71 -22.31
CA VAL A 174 19.11 -1.40 -22.35
C VAL A 174 17.75 -1.48 -23.03
N ILE A 175 16.79 -0.75 -22.46
CA ILE A 175 15.51 -0.39 -23.08
C ILE A 175 15.79 0.81 -24.00
N ASN A 176 15.82 0.58 -25.31
CA ASN A 176 16.06 1.64 -26.28
C ASN A 176 14.83 2.56 -26.40
N LYS A 177 13.65 1.94 -26.49
CA LYS A 177 12.39 2.66 -26.69
C LYS A 177 11.20 1.82 -26.25
N ILE A 178 10.19 2.45 -25.67
CA ILE A 178 8.86 1.84 -25.51
C ILE A 178 7.84 2.58 -26.40
N THR A 179 7.16 1.84 -27.27
CA THR A 179 6.12 2.39 -28.17
C THR A 179 4.75 1.83 -27.78
N ILE A 180 3.80 2.72 -27.48
CA ILE A 180 2.44 2.34 -27.10
C ILE A 180 1.55 2.21 -28.34
N ILE A 181 0.89 1.06 -28.48
CA ILE A 181 0.03 0.72 -29.62
C ILE A 181 -1.40 0.57 -29.12
N ARG A 182 -2.34 1.36 -29.67
CA ARG A 182 -3.76 1.38 -29.30
C ARG A 182 -4.62 0.79 -30.41
N LYS A 183 -5.24 -0.37 -30.17
CA LYS A 183 -6.15 -1.04 -31.12
C LYS A 183 -7.55 -1.16 -30.53
N GLY A 184 -8.56 -0.88 -31.35
CA GLY A 184 -9.95 -0.86 -30.90
C GLY A 184 -10.38 0.44 -30.21
N ALA A 185 -11.69 0.60 -30.03
CA ALA A 185 -12.27 1.84 -29.54
C ALA A 185 -11.91 2.15 -28.08
N LYS A 186 -11.89 1.12 -27.21
CA LYS A 186 -11.56 1.30 -25.79
C LYS A 186 -10.12 1.75 -25.56
N ALA A 187 -9.15 1.05 -26.16
CA ALA A 187 -7.72 1.40 -26.02
C ALA A 187 -7.41 2.80 -26.59
N LYS A 188 -8.07 3.21 -27.68
CA LYS A 188 -7.92 4.56 -28.25
C LYS A 188 -8.47 5.65 -27.34
N LYS A 189 -9.50 5.36 -26.54
CA LYS A 189 -10.10 6.28 -25.56
C LYS A 189 -9.36 6.30 -24.21
N PHE A 190 -8.40 5.40 -24.00
CA PHE A 190 -7.66 5.31 -22.75
C PHE A 190 -6.66 6.46 -22.61
N ASP A 191 -7.06 7.49 -21.86
CA ASP A 191 -6.24 8.65 -21.53
C ASP A 191 -5.43 8.39 -20.26
N ALA A 192 -4.23 7.82 -20.45
CA ALA A 192 -3.32 7.45 -19.38
C ALA A 192 -2.93 8.62 -18.47
N ALA A 193 -2.64 9.80 -19.03
CA ALA A 193 -2.21 10.94 -18.21
C ALA A 193 -3.36 11.44 -17.33
N LYS A 194 -4.56 11.53 -17.89
CA LYS A 194 -5.76 11.93 -17.15
C LYS A 194 -6.13 10.92 -16.06
N ILE A 195 -6.21 9.63 -16.40
CA ILE A 195 -6.56 8.57 -15.43
C ILE A 195 -5.59 8.57 -14.26
N PHE A 196 -4.29 8.65 -14.53
CA PHE A 196 -3.29 8.68 -13.47
C PHE A 196 -3.42 9.95 -12.61
N ARG A 197 -3.60 11.12 -13.23
CA ARG A 197 -3.81 12.38 -12.50
C ARG A 197 -5.02 12.31 -11.58
N GLU A 198 -6.16 11.85 -12.09
CA GLU A 198 -7.41 11.74 -11.32
C GLU A 198 -7.25 10.79 -10.13
N SER A 199 -6.51 9.68 -10.30
CA SER A 199 -6.21 8.76 -9.20
C SER A 199 -5.42 9.44 -8.08
N VAL A 200 -4.37 10.19 -8.44
CA VAL A 200 -3.52 10.90 -7.48
C VAL A 200 -4.29 12.04 -6.80
N ASP A 201 -5.06 12.82 -7.55
CA ASP A 201 -5.88 13.90 -7.00
C ASP A 201 -6.94 13.37 -6.02
N LYS A 202 -7.55 12.21 -6.31
CA LYS A 202 -8.46 11.52 -5.39
C LYS A 202 -7.76 11.11 -4.10
N GLU A 203 -6.53 10.60 -4.18
CA GLU A 203 -5.76 10.21 -3.00
C GLU A 203 -5.34 11.41 -2.15
N ILE A 204 -4.85 12.48 -2.77
CA ILE A 204 -4.50 13.73 -2.08
C ILE A 204 -5.73 14.29 -1.38
N LYS A 205 -6.89 14.30 -2.04
CA LYS A 205 -8.14 14.76 -1.44
C LYS A 205 -8.51 13.90 -0.23
N ALA A 206 -8.49 12.58 -0.36
CA ALA A 206 -8.82 11.67 0.74
C ALA A 206 -7.84 11.82 1.93
N GLN A 207 -6.53 12.01 1.67
CA GLN A 207 -5.54 12.25 2.71
C GLN A 207 -5.80 13.56 3.45
N LYS A 208 -6.07 14.66 2.74
CA LYS A 208 -6.41 15.96 3.34
C LYS A 208 -7.69 15.91 4.17
N GLU A 209 -8.71 15.21 3.68
CA GLU A 209 -9.95 14.99 4.43
C GLU A 209 -9.70 14.18 5.71
N MET A 210 -8.89 13.13 5.64
CA MET A 210 -8.52 12.33 6.81
C MET A 210 -7.66 13.08 7.81
N GLU A 211 -6.68 13.87 7.35
CA GLU A 211 -5.85 14.73 8.20
C GLU A 211 -6.72 15.78 8.92
N THR A 212 -7.63 16.43 8.19
CA THR A 212 -8.57 17.40 8.77
C THR A 212 -9.46 16.74 9.83
N LYS A 213 -9.98 15.54 9.55
CA LYS A 213 -10.75 14.76 10.52
C LYS A 213 -9.91 14.39 11.75
N LEU A 214 -8.66 13.96 11.56
CA LEU A 214 -7.78 13.58 12.66
C LEU A 214 -7.40 14.78 13.54
N LEU A 215 -7.13 15.94 12.95
CA LEU A 215 -6.88 17.18 13.69
C LEU A 215 -8.08 17.55 14.58
N LYS A 216 -9.30 17.45 14.04
CA LYS A 216 -10.52 17.68 14.81
C LYS A 216 -10.66 16.67 15.95
N VAL A 217 -10.50 15.37 15.67
CA VAL A 217 -10.59 14.31 16.69
C VAL A 217 -9.56 14.52 17.81
N LYS A 218 -8.31 14.86 17.46
CA LYS A 218 -7.26 15.16 18.44
C LYS A 218 -7.63 16.38 19.30
N ALA A 219 -8.11 17.46 18.68
CA ALA A 219 -8.54 18.65 19.41
C ALA A 219 -9.70 18.35 20.38
N ASP A 220 -10.70 17.59 19.92
CA ASP A 220 -11.84 17.16 20.76
C ASP A 220 -11.36 16.30 21.93
N LYS A 221 -10.40 15.38 21.71
CA LYS A 221 -9.79 14.58 22.79
C LYS A 221 -8.99 15.43 23.77
N THR A 222 -8.16 16.36 23.30
CA THR A 222 -7.40 17.25 24.18
C THR A 222 -8.34 18.09 25.06
N ALA A 223 -9.44 18.61 24.49
CA ALA A 223 -10.45 19.34 25.25
C ALA A 223 -11.15 18.44 26.29
N TYR A 224 -11.52 17.22 25.90
CA TYR A 224 -12.09 16.23 26.80
C TYR A 224 -11.13 15.89 27.97
N PHE A 225 -9.85 15.68 27.68
CA PHE A 225 -8.83 15.38 28.68
C PHE A 225 -8.58 16.55 29.62
N ALA A 226 -8.55 17.78 29.12
CA ALA A 226 -8.45 18.97 29.97
C ALA A 226 -9.63 19.04 30.95
N GLN A 227 -10.86 18.85 30.46
CA GLN A 227 -12.06 18.85 31.30
C GLN A 227 -12.06 17.69 32.30
N ALA A 228 -11.60 16.52 31.88
CA ALA A 228 -11.53 15.35 32.75
C ALA A 228 -10.52 15.56 33.89
N LYS A 229 -9.37 16.17 33.58
CA LYS A 229 -8.31 16.48 34.55
C LYS A 229 -8.74 17.47 35.62
N VAL A 230 -9.60 18.44 35.28
CA VAL A 230 -10.19 19.39 36.26
C VAL A 230 -11.00 18.67 37.33
N ASN A 231 -11.69 17.59 36.96
CA ASN A 231 -12.56 16.83 37.86
C ASN A 231 -11.88 15.57 38.43
N ALA A 232 -10.57 15.45 38.24
CA ALA A 232 -9.81 14.27 38.62
C ALA A 232 -9.32 14.33 40.07
N ASN A 233 -9.24 13.16 40.68
CA ASN A 233 -8.56 12.96 41.96
C ASN A 233 -7.06 12.78 41.70
N LYS A 234 -6.23 13.21 42.64
CA LYS A 234 -4.77 12.99 42.60
C LYS A 234 -4.36 12.11 43.79
N SER A 235 -3.58 11.07 43.52
CA SER A 235 -3.01 10.20 44.54
C SER A 235 -1.63 10.69 45.01
N ASP A 236 -1.14 10.08 46.09
CA ASP A 236 0.17 10.40 46.68
C ASP A 236 1.35 10.08 45.75
N THR A 237 1.19 9.11 44.85
CA THR A 237 2.21 8.75 43.85
C THR A 237 2.29 9.75 42.70
N GLY A 238 1.29 10.64 42.59
CA GLY A 238 1.14 11.60 41.51
C GLY A 238 0.21 11.14 40.38
N LEU A 239 -0.35 9.93 40.44
CA LEU A 239 -1.39 9.51 39.50
C LEU A 239 -2.59 10.45 39.65
N THR A 240 -3.08 10.95 38.52
CA THR A 240 -4.34 11.72 38.48
C THR A 240 -5.37 10.89 37.74
N TYR A 241 -6.60 10.77 38.25
CA TYR A 241 -7.63 9.91 37.65
C TYR A 241 -9.05 10.44 37.86
N GLN A 242 -9.93 10.17 36.90
CA GLN A 242 -11.35 10.47 36.99
C GLN A 242 -12.17 9.25 36.59
N ILE A 243 -13.17 8.87 37.41
CA ILE A 243 -14.21 7.94 36.98
C ILE A 243 -15.25 8.73 36.19
N VAL A 244 -15.25 8.58 34.87
CA VAL A 244 -16.11 9.33 33.93
C VAL A 244 -17.47 8.66 33.73
N THR A 245 -17.57 7.36 34.02
CA THR A 245 -18.84 6.64 34.08
C THR A 245 -18.77 5.66 35.23
N LYS A 246 -19.73 5.75 36.15
CA LYS A 246 -19.79 4.85 37.30
C LYS A 246 -20.53 3.57 36.91
N GLY A 247 -19.87 2.44 37.09
CA GLY A 247 -20.44 1.11 36.95
C GLY A 247 -21.33 0.74 38.13
N THR A 248 -22.18 -0.26 37.91
CA THR A 248 -23.06 -0.83 38.95
C THR A 248 -22.41 -2.01 39.68
N GLY A 249 -21.27 -2.49 39.19
CA GLY A 249 -20.56 -3.62 39.76
C GLY A 249 -19.78 -3.24 41.02
N LYS A 250 -19.44 -4.27 41.81
CA LYS A 250 -18.62 -4.10 43.02
C LYS A 250 -17.15 -3.93 42.66
N LYS A 251 -16.36 -3.53 43.65
CA LYS A 251 -14.90 -3.54 43.53
C LYS A 251 -14.42 -4.98 43.34
N PRO A 252 -13.57 -5.26 42.33
CA PRO A 252 -13.01 -6.60 42.15
C PRO A 252 -12.19 -7.05 43.36
N GLU A 253 -12.25 -8.33 43.69
CA GLU A 253 -11.45 -8.93 44.75
C GLU A 253 -10.03 -9.24 44.25
N ALA A 254 -9.04 -9.17 45.14
CA ALA A 254 -7.67 -9.57 44.80
C ALA A 254 -7.63 -11.04 44.34
N GLY A 255 -6.89 -11.31 43.28
CA GLY A 255 -6.81 -12.62 42.64
C GLY A 255 -7.91 -12.91 41.61
N SER A 256 -8.98 -12.11 41.56
CA SER A 256 -10.02 -12.25 40.52
C SER A 256 -9.50 -11.83 39.14
N THR A 257 -10.02 -12.48 38.09
CA THR A 257 -9.77 -12.08 36.71
C THR A 257 -10.79 -11.05 36.28
N VAL A 258 -10.31 -9.94 35.74
CA VAL A 258 -11.09 -8.88 35.11
C VAL A 258 -10.69 -8.74 33.66
N TYR A 259 -11.50 -8.05 32.86
CA TYR A 259 -11.20 -7.74 31.47
C TYR A 259 -11.12 -6.24 31.30
N VAL A 260 -10.01 -5.75 30.74
CA VAL A 260 -9.73 -4.32 30.63
C VAL A 260 -9.73 -3.91 29.18
N HIS A 261 -10.71 -3.07 28.83
CA HIS A 261 -10.64 -2.28 27.62
C HIS A 261 -9.84 -1.01 27.89
N TYR A 262 -9.03 -0.60 26.93
CA TYR A 262 -8.24 0.62 26.99
C TYR A 262 -8.15 1.34 25.63
N ALA A 263 -7.94 2.64 25.70
CA ALA A 263 -7.35 3.46 24.65
C ALA A 263 -6.28 4.38 25.27
N GLY A 264 -5.07 4.34 24.72
CA GLY A 264 -3.91 5.10 25.21
C GLY A 264 -3.57 6.28 24.30
N TYR A 265 -3.35 7.44 24.89
CA TYR A 265 -3.11 8.70 24.20
C TYR A 265 -1.93 9.48 24.78
N PHE A 266 -1.32 10.32 23.96
CA PHE A 266 -0.46 11.41 24.42
C PHE A 266 -1.29 12.64 24.82
N GLU A 267 -0.66 13.58 25.53
CA GLU A 267 -1.32 14.81 25.99
C GLU A 267 -1.84 15.70 24.85
N ASP A 268 -1.34 15.52 23.61
CA ASP A 268 -1.81 16.22 22.41
C ASP A 268 -3.03 15.54 21.73
N GLY A 269 -3.62 14.54 22.38
CA GLY A 269 -4.77 13.79 21.89
C GLY A 269 -4.42 12.70 20.87
N THR A 270 -3.15 12.52 20.52
CA THR A 270 -2.72 11.43 19.61
C THR A 270 -2.91 10.08 20.28
N LEU A 271 -3.70 9.20 19.65
CA LEU A 271 -3.80 7.79 20.04
C LEU A 271 -2.49 7.06 19.75
N PHE A 272 -1.92 6.33 20.70
CA PHE A 272 -0.77 5.45 20.44
C PHE A 272 -1.16 3.97 20.34
N ASP A 273 -2.16 3.50 21.10
CA ASP A 273 -2.67 2.12 21.01
C ASP A 273 -4.09 2.03 21.58
N THR A 274 -4.84 1.01 21.19
CA THR A 274 -6.19 0.77 21.69
C THR A 274 -6.61 -0.68 21.55
N SER A 275 -7.47 -1.11 22.46
CA SER A 275 -8.26 -2.34 22.36
C SER A 275 -9.57 -2.15 21.60
N TYR A 276 -9.98 -0.92 21.28
CA TYR A 276 -11.23 -0.63 20.60
C TYR A 276 -11.03 -0.46 19.08
N GLU A 277 -11.65 -1.32 18.29
CA GLU A 277 -11.55 -1.26 16.81
C GLU A 277 -12.07 0.08 16.27
N GLN A 278 -13.19 0.58 16.81
CA GLN A 278 -13.79 1.83 16.35
C GLN A 278 -12.92 3.06 16.68
N VAL A 279 -12.20 3.02 17.80
CA VAL A 279 -11.21 4.06 18.13
C VAL A 279 -10.05 3.99 17.15
N ALA A 280 -9.52 2.81 16.85
CA ALA A 280 -8.47 2.63 15.86
C ALA A 280 -8.90 3.17 14.47
N LYS A 281 -10.12 2.86 14.02
CA LYS A 281 -10.72 3.40 12.78
C LYS A 281 -10.81 4.93 12.80
N THR A 282 -11.26 5.50 13.91
CA THR A 282 -11.45 6.95 14.06
C THR A 282 -10.14 7.71 13.92
N PHE A 283 -9.06 7.14 14.46
CA PHE A 283 -7.71 7.69 14.39
C PHE A 283 -6.91 7.29 13.15
N GLY A 284 -7.50 6.54 12.21
CA GLY A 284 -6.79 6.03 11.04
C GLY A 284 -5.66 5.05 11.37
N LYS A 285 -5.74 4.38 12.52
CA LYS A 285 -4.75 3.41 13.05
C LYS A 285 -5.27 1.97 13.07
N LEU A 286 -6.30 1.66 12.28
CA LEU A 286 -6.80 0.30 12.15
C LEU A 286 -5.73 -0.59 11.49
N ASP A 287 -5.34 -1.64 12.16
CA ASP A 287 -4.58 -2.75 11.58
C ASP A 287 -5.59 -3.82 11.13
N GLU A 288 -5.73 -3.96 9.81
CA GLU A 288 -6.66 -4.91 9.19
C GLU A 288 -6.35 -6.37 9.55
N ARG A 289 -5.08 -6.72 9.78
CA ARG A 289 -4.70 -8.08 10.20
C ARG A 289 -5.13 -8.33 11.65
N ARG A 290 -4.93 -7.36 12.53
CA ARG A 290 -5.42 -7.41 13.92
C ARG A 290 -6.95 -7.49 13.95
N ALA A 291 -7.64 -6.73 13.12
CA ALA A 291 -9.10 -6.77 13.02
C ALA A 291 -9.60 -8.14 12.52
N ALA A 292 -9.01 -8.67 11.44
CA ALA A 292 -9.32 -9.99 10.92
C ALA A 292 -9.07 -11.12 11.95
N ALA A 293 -8.04 -10.96 12.78
CA ALA A 293 -7.73 -11.87 13.88
C ALA A 293 -8.56 -11.61 15.16
N LYS A 294 -9.55 -10.71 15.13
CA LYS A 294 -10.37 -10.30 16.29
C LYS A 294 -9.53 -9.81 17.49
N GLY A 295 -8.42 -9.12 17.22
CA GLY A 295 -7.47 -8.65 18.23
C GLY A 295 -7.81 -7.31 18.90
N TYR A 296 -8.91 -6.67 18.53
CA TYR A 296 -9.44 -5.47 19.20
C TYR A 296 -10.47 -5.87 20.26
N GLN A 297 -9.96 -6.36 21.39
CA GLN A 297 -10.74 -6.94 22.48
C GLN A 297 -10.11 -6.54 23.83
N PRO A 298 -10.87 -6.57 24.95
CA PRO A 298 -10.27 -6.29 26.25
C PRO A 298 -9.33 -7.44 26.62
N PHE A 299 -8.25 -7.12 27.33
CA PHE A 299 -7.30 -8.14 27.77
C PHE A 299 -7.64 -8.62 29.18
N PRO A 300 -7.45 -9.91 29.50
CA PRO A 300 -7.64 -10.42 30.85
C PRO A 300 -6.50 -9.96 31.76
N PHE A 301 -6.83 -9.58 33.00
CA PHE A 301 -5.86 -9.20 34.02
C PHE A 301 -6.28 -9.73 35.39
N GLN A 302 -5.31 -10.14 36.21
CA GLN A 302 -5.56 -10.63 37.56
C GLN A 302 -5.33 -9.51 38.59
N ILE A 303 -6.38 -9.14 39.33
CA ILE A 303 -6.32 -8.04 40.30
C ILE A 303 -5.30 -8.35 41.41
N GLY A 304 -4.47 -7.37 41.75
CA GLY A 304 -3.39 -7.51 42.74
C GLY A 304 -2.06 -8.01 42.18
N LYS A 305 -2.02 -8.44 40.90
CA LYS A 305 -0.77 -8.71 40.19
C LYS A 305 0.02 -7.40 39.99
N LYS A 306 1.34 -7.43 40.24
CA LYS A 306 2.20 -6.23 40.20
C LYS A 306 3.09 -6.13 38.97
N ASP A 307 3.13 -7.16 38.14
CA ASP A 307 3.93 -7.25 36.93
C ASP A 307 3.05 -7.24 35.66
N GLY A 308 3.65 -6.87 34.54
CA GLY A 308 3.02 -6.90 33.21
C GLY A 308 2.35 -5.60 32.76
N LEU A 309 2.07 -4.66 33.68
CA LEU A 309 1.55 -3.32 33.36
C LEU A 309 2.37 -2.24 34.08
N ILE A 310 2.35 -1.02 33.55
CA ILE A 310 3.04 0.14 34.15
C ILE A 310 2.41 0.51 35.51
N PRO A 311 3.20 1.04 36.48
CA PRO A 311 2.72 1.31 37.83
C PRO A 311 1.45 2.17 37.90
N GLY A 312 1.36 3.25 37.12
CA GLY A 312 0.19 4.14 37.14
C GLY A 312 -1.08 3.48 36.58
N PHE A 313 -0.94 2.51 35.68
CA PHE A 313 -2.07 1.76 35.15
C PHE A 313 -2.58 0.78 36.22
N LEU A 314 -1.67 0.05 36.88
CA LEU A 314 -2.01 -0.84 38.00
C LEU A 314 -2.73 -0.09 39.11
N GLU A 315 -2.16 1.03 39.54
CA GLU A 315 -2.77 1.88 40.56
C GLU A 315 -4.16 2.39 40.12
N GLY A 316 -4.32 2.77 38.86
CA GLY A 316 -5.61 3.19 38.31
C GLY A 316 -6.68 2.09 38.36
N LEU A 317 -6.33 0.84 38.03
CA LEU A 317 -7.25 -0.30 38.15
C LEU A 317 -7.73 -0.50 39.59
N GLU A 318 -6.86 -0.29 40.58
CA GLU A 318 -7.22 -0.39 42.01
C GLU A 318 -8.24 0.68 42.45
N LYS A 319 -8.44 1.75 41.67
CA LYS A 319 -9.44 2.80 41.93
C LYS A 319 -10.80 2.51 41.29
N MET A 320 -10.91 1.49 40.44
CA MET A 320 -12.11 1.20 39.66
C MET A 320 -12.97 0.07 40.26
N ASN A 321 -14.27 0.16 40.01
CA ASN A 321 -15.22 -0.94 40.18
C ASN A 321 -15.56 -1.58 38.83
N ILE A 322 -16.12 -2.79 38.86
CA ILE A 322 -16.67 -3.41 37.64
C ILE A 322 -17.72 -2.49 37.00
N GLY A 323 -17.58 -2.26 35.69
CA GLY A 323 -18.41 -1.39 34.87
C GLY A 323 -17.97 0.08 34.86
N ASP A 324 -16.97 0.47 35.67
CA ASP A 324 -16.45 1.84 35.64
C ASP A 324 -15.74 2.11 34.30
N LYS A 325 -15.91 3.34 33.80
CA LYS A 325 -15.01 3.93 32.81
C LYS A 325 -14.20 5.03 33.47
N ALA A 326 -12.89 5.03 33.25
CA ALA A 326 -11.97 5.96 33.88
C ALA A 326 -11.05 6.62 32.87
N VAL A 327 -10.59 7.83 33.19
CA VAL A 327 -9.46 8.49 32.53
C VAL A 327 -8.32 8.58 33.54
N LEU A 328 -7.17 8.02 33.19
CA LEU A 328 -5.94 8.08 33.97
C LEU A 328 -4.98 9.05 33.28
N PHE A 329 -4.34 9.92 34.07
CA PHE A 329 -3.23 10.77 33.66
C PHE A 329 -2.00 10.31 34.41
N ILE A 330 -1.16 9.56 33.71
CA ILE A 330 -0.02 8.86 34.26
C ILE A 330 1.24 9.69 33.98
N PRO A 331 1.87 10.30 35.00
CA PRO A 331 3.14 10.97 34.81
C PRO A 331 4.22 9.95 34.42
N SER A 332 5.24 10.40 33.68
CA SER A 332 6.22 9.49 33.06
C SER A 332 6.93 8.54 34.02
N ASN A 333 7.16 8.95 35.28
CA ASN A 333 7.74 8.12 36.34
C ASN A 333 6.83 6.95 36.78
N LEU A 334 5.51 7.05 36.57
CA LEU A 334 4.55 5.96 36.75
C LEU A 334 4.22 5.24 35.43
N GLY A 335 4.80 5.71 34.32
CA GLY A 335 4.72 5.12 32.99
C GLY A 335 5.99 4.37 32.62
N TYR A 336 6.55 4.70 31.45
CA TYR A 336 7.76 4.06 30.91
C TYR A 336 9.07 4.80 31.20
N GLY A 337 9.02 5.90 31.97
CA GLY A 337 10.19 6.63 32.42
C GLY A 337 11.13 7.09 31.30
N ALA A 338 12.41 7.19 31.61
CA ALA A 338 13.45 7.65 30.67
C ALA A 338 13.73 6.69 29.51
N GLN A 339 13.25 5.45 29.59
CA GLN A 339 13.48 4.42 28.57
C GLN A 339 12.47 4.53 27.43
N GLY A 340 11.23 4.98 27.70
CA GLY A 340 10.14 4.88 26.75
C GLY A 340 9.77 3.42 26.44
N ALA A 341 9.01 3.17 25.37
CA ALA A 341 8.59 1.81 25.00
C ALA A 341 8.34 1.61 23.50
N GLY A 342 8.86 0.49 22.98
CA GLY A 342 8.48 -0.08 21.69
C GLY A 342 8.69 0.81 20.46
N GLY A 343 9.51 1.86 20.57
CA GLY A 343 9.67 2.88 19.52
C GLY A 343 8.42 3.76 19.28
N ILE A 344 7.37 3.57 20.07
CA ILE A 344 6.09 4.29 19.96
C ILE A 344 5.99 5.35 21.06
N ILE A 345 6.41 5.01 22.28
CA ILE A 345 6.36 5.91 23.43
C ILE A 345 7.76 6.48 23.66
N PRO A 346 7.95 7.80 23.49
CA PRO A 346 9.24 8.42 23.74
C PRO A 346 9.64 8.41 25.23
N PRO A 347 10.93 8.52 25.55
CA PRO A 347 11.41 8.79 26.90
C PRO A 347 10.68 9.94 27.61
N ASN A 348 10.45 9.78 28.91
CA ASN A 348 9.88 10.78 29.81
C ASN A 348 8.50 11.31 29.40
N THR A 349 7.73 10.51 28.66
CA THR A 349 6.40 10.90 28.16
C THR A 349 5.31 10.62 29.20
N ASN A 350 4.47 11.63 29.47
CA ASN A 350 3.22 11.45 30.22
C ASN A 350 2.19 10.74 29.32
N LEU A 351 1.36 9.89 29.93
CA LEU A 351 0.37 9.10 29.20
C LEU A 351 -1.03 9.37 29.73
N ILE A 352 -2.00 9.30 28.83
CA ILE A 352 -3.42 9.33 29.17
C ILE A 352 -4.04 8.00 28.76
N PHE A 353 -4.76 7.35 29.66
CA PHE A 353 -5.50 6.12 29.36
C PHE A 353 -6.98 6.30 29.65
N GLU A 354 -7.81 5.99 28.67
CA GLU A 354 -9.24 5.72 28.87
C GLU A 354 -9.40 4.23 29.12
N LEU A 355 -9.95 3.84 30.27
CA LEU A 355 -10.13 2.45 30.67
C LEU A 355 -11.61 2.12 30.85
N GLU A 356 -11.97 0.87 30.60
CA GLU A 356 -13.25 0.26 30.95
C GLU A 356 -13.00 -1.10 31.58
N LEU A 357 -13.53 -1.30 32.79
CA LEU A 357 -13.31 -2.51 33.57
C LEU A 357 -14.52 -3.43 33.52
N LEU A 358 -14.33 -4.67 33.10
CA LEU A 358 -15.40 -5.64 32.89
C LEU A 358 -15.17 -6.90 33.74
N ASP A 359 -16.25 -7.54 34.14
CA ASP A 359 -16.24 -8.82 34.88
C ASP A 359 -16.13 -10.05 33.96
N LYS A 360 -16.48 -9.89 32.68
CA LYS A 360 -16.37 -10.92 31.65
C LYS A 360 -15.96 -10.35 30.30
N MET A 361 -15.43 -11.23 29.46
CA MET A 361 -15.18 -10.93 28.06
C MET A 361 -16.51 -10.57 27.37
N PRO A 362 -16.60 -9.44 26.64
CA PRO A 362 -17.76 -9.13 25.83
C PRO A 362 -17.99 -10.21 24.76
N ASP A 363 -19.24 -10.56 24.51
CA ASP A 363 -19.58 -11.41 23.37
C ASP A 363 -19.20 -10.69 22.08
N ALA A 364 -18.42 -11.34 21.22
CA ALA A 364 -17.91 -10.76 19.96
C ALA A 364 -19.00 -10.25 19.01
N ASN A 365 -20.27 -10.62 19.24
CA ASN A 365 -21.44 -10.24 18.45
C ASN A 365 -22.27 -9.08 19.05
N ALA A 366 -21.92 -8.54 20.22
CA ALA A 366 -22.71 -7.51 20.89
C ALA A 366 -22.44 -6.07 20.37
N ASN A 367 -21.30 -5.85 19.69
CA ASN A 367 -20.87 -4.52 19.21
C ASN A 367 -21.27 -4.19 17.76
N SER A 368 -22.23 -4.92 17.17
CA SER A 368 -22.73 -4.68 15.81
C SER A 368 -24.06 -3.92 15.76
N LYS A 369 -24.40 -3.12 16.78
CA LYS A 369 -25.60 -2.27 16.80
C LYS A 369 -25.26 -0.81 16.99
#